data_AF-A0A1L7AEI2-F1
#
_entry.id   AF-A0A1L7AEI2-F1
#
_cell.length_a   1.000
_cell.length_b   1.000
_cell.length_c   1.000
_cell.angle_alpha   90.00
_cell.angle_beta   90.00
_cell.angle_gamma   90.00
#
_symmetry.space_group_name_H-M   'P 1'
#
loop_
_entity.id
_entity.type
_entity.pdbx_description
1 polymer ?
#
loop_
_entity_poly.entity_id
_entity_poly.type
_entity_poly.pdbx_seq_one_letter_code
_entity_poly.pdbx_strand_id
1 'polypeptide(L)'
;MAELSEIGAIARRSDPDRFLCALFAPPEKREALFTLIAFNNELARAREVASQPMMALIRLQWWRDSLDEMAAGRPARRHEVAGPLHALVTAGVLDAADLQAMVDAREAEAEEIESRGAFESYLRGSAGGFSVAAGRLLGAPPALLPALQSAGAGYGLAGVLRTLPLQARQGRNLLPVEMLAEAGGEAEGIAPDAPAVIAVARRLAAEALPVLEQARAALRGLPKTAIAAALPLVLARRDLGRIAGGADLAQAPGPRGGLDRLAVAWAGLRGRV
;
A
#
# COMPACT_ATOMS: atom_id res chain seq x y z
N MET A 1 25.97 4.49 12.47
CA MET A 1 24.94 3.86 11.62
C MET A 1 25.56 3.73 10.24
N ALA A 2 25.49 2.56 9.60
CA ALA A 2 25.86 2.47 8.18
C ALA A 2 25.01 3.47 7.39
N GLU A 3 25.64 4.16 6.44
CA GLU A 3 24.94 5.09 5.56
C GLU A 3 23.89 4.31 4.74
N LEU A 4 22.68 4.88 4.61
CA LEU A 4 21.64 4.24 3.79
C LEU A 4 22.07 4.29 2.33
N SER A 5 21.78 3.23 1.57
CA SER A 5 21.86 3.28 0.12
C SER A 5 20.93 4.36 -0.43
N GLU A 6 21.14 4.76 -1.68
CA GLU A 6 20.27 5.72 -2.37
C GLU A 6 18.80 5.24 -2.39
N ILE A 7 18.57 3.96 -2.71
CA ILE A 7 17.22 3.38 -2.72
C ILE A 7 16.63 3.28 -1.31
N GLY A 8 17.45 3.00 -0.29
CA GLY A 8 17.03 3.05 1.10
C GLY A 8 16.64 4.46 1.56
N ALA A 9 17.35 5.48 1.08
CA ALA A 9 17.02 6.87 1.35
C ALA A 9 15.72 7.31 0.64
N ILE A 10 15.48 6.85 -0.59
CA ILE A 10 14.20 7.05 -1.31
C ILE A 10 13.07 6.42 -0.51
N ALA A 11 13.18 5.12 -0.19
CA ALA A 11 12.16 4.38 0.56
C ALA A 11 11.81 5.04 1.90
N ARG A 12 12.83 5.51 2.64
CA ARG A 12 12.64 6.21 3.92
C ARG A 12 11.86 7.52 3.77
N ARG A 13 12.12 8.28 2.70
CA ARG A 13 11.43 9.55 2.44
C ARG A 13 10.01 9.33 1.95
N SER A 14 9.81 8.35 1.07
CA SER A 14 8.52 8.10 0.42
C SER A 14 7.51 7.37 1.29
N ASP A 15 7.95 6.34 2.02
CA ASP A 15 7.09 5.55 2.89
C ASP A 15 7.83 5.19 4.20
N PRO A 16 7.92 6.14 5.15
CA PRO A 16 8.65 5.95 6.40
C PRO A 16 8.11 4.78 7.24
N ASP A 17 6.84 4.43 7.08
CA ASP A 17 6.18 3.38 7.85
C ASP A 17 6.53 1.99 7.31
N ARG A 18 6.47 1.77 5.98
CA ARG A 18 6.98 0.53 5.39
C ARG A 18 8.50 0.43 5.51
N PHE A 19 9.22 1.55 5.44
CA PHE A 19 10.66 1.58 5.71
C PHE A 19 10.97 1.08 7.12
N LEU A 20 10.27 1.57 8.15
CA LEU A 20 10.40 1.08 9.53
C LEU A 20 10.12 -0.43 9.62
N CYS A 21 9.06 -0.91 8.94
CA CYS A 21 8.73 -2.33 8.91
C CYS A 21 9.86 -3.17 8.27
N ALA A 22 10.44 -2.68 7.17
CA ALA A 22 11.52 -3.36 6.45
C ALA A 22 12.79 -3.51 7.30
N LEU A 23 13.02 -2.66 8.32
CA LEU A 23 14.15 -2.83 9.24
C LEU A 23 14.09 -4.13 10.08
N PHE A 24 12.93 -4.79 10.14
CA PHE A 24 12.76 -6.09 10.81
C PHE A 24 12.98 -7.29 9.88
N ALA A 25 13.26 -7.05 8.59
CA ALA A 25 13.69 -8.11 7.68
C ALA A 25 15.18 -8.48 7.92
N PRO A 26 15.61 -9.68 7.48
CA PRO A 26 17.02 -10.04 7.40
C PRO A 26 17.82 -8.96 6.66
N PRO A 27 19.00 -8.51 7.17
CA PRO A 27 19.78 -7.41 6.60
C PRO A 27 20.00 -7.52 5.08
N GLU A 28 20.30 -8.72 4.60
CA GLU A 28 20.55 -9.05 3.20
C GLU A 28 19.31 -8.91 2.29
N LYS A 29 18.10 -8.84 2.86
CA LYS A 29 16.84 -8.67 2.11
C LYS A 29 16.30 -7.24 2.17
N ARG A 30 16.88 -6.35 2.97
CA ARG A 30 16.35 -5.00 3.22
C ARG A 30 16.42 -4.11 1.98
N GLU A 31 17.52 -4.16 1.24
CA GLU A 31 17.67 -3.41 -0.01
C GLU A 31 16.58 -3.78 -1.02
N ALA A 32 16.26 -5.07 -1.14
CA ALA A 32 15.20 -5.53 -2.03
C ALA A 32 13.81 -5.01 -1.60
N LEU A 33 13.53 -4.96 -0.29
CA LEU A 33 12.32 -4.33 0.23
C LEU A 33 12.30 -2.82 -0.01
N PHE A 34 13.43 -2.12 0.14
CA PHE A 34 13.52 -0.68 -0.14
C PHE A 34 13.22 -0.39 -1.61
N THR A 35 13.73 -1.20 -2.53
CA THR A 35 13.38 -1.12 -3.96
C THR A 35 11.89 -1.35 -4.19
N LEU A 36 11.29 -2.35 -3.56
CA LEU A 36 9.84 -2.62 -3.69
C LEU A 36 9.00 -1.45 -3.13
N ILE A 37 9.43 -0.84 -2.01
CA ILE A 37 8.79 0.34 -1.42
C ILE A 37 8.88 1.53 -2.38
N ALA A 38 10.06 1.80 -2.93
CA ALA A 38 10.28 2.88 -3.88
C ALA A 38 9.44 2.68 -5.16
N PHE A 39 9.38 1.46 -5.69
CA PHE A 39 8.54 1.12 -6.83
C PHE A 39 7.05 1.36 -6.53
N ASN A 40 6.54 0.86 -5.40
CA ASN A 40 5.15 1.09 -5.01
C ASN A 40 4.83 2.59 -4.88
N ASN A 41 5.78 3.40 -4.41
CA ASN A 41 5.63 4.85 -4.36
C ASN A 41 5.54 5.48 -5.76
N GLU A 42 6.36 5.03 -6.72
CA GLU A 42 6.27 5.52 -8.10
C GLU A 42 4.92 5.21 -8.75
N LEU A 43 4.32 4.05 -8.42
CA LEU A 43 2.96 3.73 -8.87
C LEU A 43 1.90 4.65 -8.22
N ALA A 44 1.98 4.90 -6.92
CA ALA A 44 1.05 5.79 -6.23
C ALA A 44 1.15 7.24 -6.72
N ARG A 45 2.38 7.71 -6.98
CA ARG A 45 2.64 9.06 -7.50
C ARG A 45 2.11 9.28 -8.90
N ALA A 46 1.91 8.22 -9.69
CA ALA A 46 1.41 8.34 -11.07
C ALA A 46 0.13 9.20 -11.15
N ARG A 47 -0.77 9.08 -10.16
CA ARG A 47 -1.96 9.93 -10.06
C ARG A 47 -1.75 11.24 -9.31
N GLU A 48 -0.89 11.29 -8.31
CA GLU A 48 -0.66 12.52 -7.51
C GLU A 48 -0.08 13.68 -8.33
N VAL A 49 0.77 13.37 -9.31
CA VAL A 49 1.47 14.38 -10.12
C VAL A 49 0.79 14.65 -11.47
N ALA A 50 -0.29 13.92 -11.78
CA ALA A 50 -1.01 13.99 -13.04
C ALA A 50 -2.32 14.74 -12.85
N SER A 51 -2.43 15.94 -13.42
CA SER A 51 -3.67 16.72 -13.39
C SER A 51 -4.79 16.11 -14.25
N GLN A 52 -4.47 15.17 -15.15
CA GLN A 52 -5.42 14.52 -16.05
C GLN A 52 -5.29 12.99 -15.95
N PRO A 53 -6.40 12.23 -15.98
CA PRO A 53 -6.41 10.75 -16.00
C PRO A 53 -5.40 10.14 -16.98
N MET A 54 -5.39 10.65 -18.22
CA MET A 54 -4.51 10.15 -19.28
C MET A 54 -3.02 10.22 -18.91
N MET A 55 -2.61 11.27 -18.19
CA MET A 55 -1.22 11.41 -17.78
C MET A 55 -0.78 10.38 -16.74
N ALA A 56 -1.71 9.95 -15.87
CA ALA A 56 -1.44 8.87 -14.94
C ALA A 56 -1.30 7.53 -15.68
N LEU A 57 -2.18 7.26 -16.64
CA LEU A 57 -2.13 6.05 -17.48
C LEU A 57 -0.83 5.96 -18.28
N ILE A 58 -0.34 7.06 -18.86
CA ILE A 58 0.96 7.10 -19.56
C ILE A 58 2.11 6.70 -18.63
N ARG A 59 2.11 7.18 -17.38
CA ARG A 59 3.14 6.84 -16.38
C ARG A 59 3.05 5.37 -15.96
N LEU A 60 1.84 4.85 -15.74
CA LEU A 60 1.64 3.44 -15.42
C LEU A 60 2.05 2.54 -16.60
N GLN A 61 1.71 2.94 -17.83
CA GLN A 61 2.14 2.23 -19.04
C GLN A 61 3.66 2.19 -19.17
N TRP A 62 4.36 3.30 -18.87
CA TRP A 62 5.82 3.30 -18.84
C TRP A 62 6.38 2.25 -17.88
N TRP A 63 5.75 2.06 -16.71
CA TRP A 63 6.14 1.02 -15.76
C TRP A 63 5.83 -0.39 -16.27
N ARG A 64 4.69 -0.61 -16.94
CA ARG A 64 4.39 -1.90 -17.58
C ARG A 64 5.46 -2.28 -18.61
N ASP A 65 5.74 -1.37 -19.54
CA ASP A 65 6.74 -1.62 -20.58
C ASP A 65 8.12 -1.88 -19.96
N SER A 66 8.47 -1.17 -18.88
CA SER A 66 9.72 -1.39 -18.15
C SER A 66 9.78 -2.79 -17.55
N LEU A 67 8.68 -3.29 -16.98
CA LEU A 67 8.61 -4.64 -16.42
C LEU A 67 8.65 -5.72 -17.52
N ASP A 68 8.00 -5.48 -18.67
CA ASP A 68 8.10 -6.36 -19.84
C ASP A 68 9.53 -6.42 -20.39
N GLU A 69 10.22 -5.28 -20.44
CA GLU A 69 11.64 -5.21 -20.79
C GLU A 69 12.51 -6.01 -19.81
N MET A 70 12.30 -5.84 -18.50
CA MET A 70 13.01 -6.59 -17.46
C MET A 70 12.77 -8.10 -17.57
N ALA A 71 11.53 -8.53 -17.78
CA ALA A 71 11.17 -9.94 -17.95
C ALA A 71 11.80 -10.54 -19.21
N ALA A 72 11.94 -9.75 -20.27
CA ALA A 72 12.64 -10.13 -21.50
C ALA A 72 14.17 -10.06 -21.41
N GLY A 73 14.74 -9.68 -20.26
CA GLY A 73 16.19 -9.52 -20.06
C GLY A 73 16.80 -8.35 -20.84
N ARG A 74 15.99 -7.36 -21.23
CA ARG A 74 16.46 -6.14 -21.91
C ARG A 74 17.02 -5.14 -20.88
N PRO A 75 17.99 -4.29 -21.25
CA PRO A 75 18.61 -3.35 -20.33
C PRO A 75 17.59 -2.44 -19.62
N ALA A 76 17.83 -2.19 -18.33
CA ALA A 76 16.97 -1.30 -17.54
C ALA A 76 16.86 0.10 -18.14
N ARG A 77 15.64 0.65 -18.15
CA ARG A 77 15.43 2.08 -18.45
C ARG A 77 16.15 2.95 -17.43
N ARG A 78 16.62 4.12 -17.85
CA ARG A 78 17.31 5.09 -16.98
C ARG A 78 16.32 5.72 -15.99
N HIS A 79 16.28 5.19 -14.77
CA HIS A 79 15.49 5.70 -13.66
C HIS A 79 16.07 5.19 -12.33
N GLU A 80 16.06 6.01 -11.28
CA GLU A 80 16.68 5.71 -9.97
C GLU A 80 16.12 4.44 -9.31
N VAL A 81 14.84 4.12 -9.57
CA VAL A 81 14.17 2.89 -9.10
C VAL A 81 14.26 1.74 -10.11
N ALA A 82 14.27 2.01 -11.42
CA ALA A 82 14.17 0.94 -12.43
C ALA A 82 15.44 0.09 -12.51
N GLY A 83 16.62 0.69 -12.29
CA GLY A 83 17.89 -0.06 -12.26
C GLY A 83 17.93 -1.12 -11.14
N PRO A 84 17.72 -0.73 -9.86
CA PRO A 84 17.61 -1.69 -8.76
C PRO A 84 16.49 -2.72 -8.97
N LEU A 85 15.32 -2.29 -9.49
CA LEU A 85 14.20 -3.20 -9.73
C LEU A 85 14.54 -4.26 -10.78
N HIS A 86 15.17 -3.85 -11.88
CA HIS A 86 15.65 -4.75 -12.93
C HIS A 86 16.57 -5.83 -12.35
N ALA A 87 17.56 -5.45 -11.52
CA ALA A 87 18.47 -6.41 -10.91
C ALA A 87 17.73 -7.48 -10.07
N LEU A 88 16.67 -7.10 -9.34
CA LEU A 88 15.86 -8.01 -8.55
C LEU A 88 15.00 -8.94 -9.41
N VAL A 89 14.41 -8.41 -10.48
CA VAL A 89 13.59 -9.20 -11.43
C VAL A 89 14.46 -10.21 -12.18
N THR A 90 15.60 -9.78 -12.74
CA THR A 90 16.51 -10.68 -13.46
C THR A 90 17.12 -11.75 -12.54
N ALA A 91 17.33 -11.44 -11.26
CA ALA A 91 17.79 -12.40 -10.26
C ALA A 91 16.70 -13.36 -9.76
N GLY A 92 15.44 -13.20 -10.20
CA GLY A 92 14.29 -14.00 -9.75
C GLY A 92 13.88 -13.74 -8.29
N VAL A 93 14.32 -12.61 -7.71
CA VAL A 93 13.95 -12.21 -6.33
C VAL A 93 12.54 -11.62 -6.29
N LEU A 94 12.17 -10.90 -7.36
CA LEU A 94 10.82 -10.38 -7.57
C LEU A 94 10.28 -10.93 -8.89
N ASP A 95 9.00 -11.28 -8.89
CA ASP A 95 8.30 -11.75 -10.08
C ASP A 95 7.72 -10.57 -10.86
N ALA A 96 8.01 -10.49 -12.16
CA ALA A 96 7.55 -9.38 -13.00
C ALA A 96 6.03 -9.33 -13.11
N ALA A 97 5.34 -10.48 -13.14
CA ALA A 97 3.89 -10.54 -13.25
C ALA A 97 3.20 -10.06 -11.96
N ASP A 98 3.76 -10.38 -10.78
CA ASP A 98 3.28 -9.80 -9.51
C ASP A 98 3.37 -8.27 -9.51
N LEU A 99 4.48 -7.71 -10.04
CA LEU A 99 4.67 -6.27 -10.14
C LEU A 99 3.73 -5.63 -11.17
N GLN A 100 3.49 -6.28 -12.31
CA GLN A 100 2.53 -5.83 -13.31
C GLN A 100 1.11 -5.78 -12.75
N ALA A 101 0.70 -6.80 -11.99
CA ALA A 101 -0.60 -6.81 -11.32
C ALA A 101 -0.77 -5.63 -10.35
N MET A 102 0.31 -5.16 -9.70
CA MET A 102 0.28 -3.94 -8.89
C MET A 102 0.10 -2.67 -9.74
N VAL A 103 0.68 -2.62 -10.94
CA VAL A 103 0.48 -1.53 -11.91
C VAL A 103 -0.97 -1.51 -12.37
N ASP A 104 -1.51 -2.66 -12.76
CA ASP A 104 -2.89 -2.81 -13.23
C ASP A 104 -3.90 -2.37 -12.17
N ALA A 105 -3.69 -2.78 -10.92
CA ALA A 105 -4.57 -2.38 -9.84
C ALA A 105 -4.62 -0.86 -9.64
N ARG A 106 -3.52 -0.14 -9.92
CA ARG A 106 -3.41 1.31 -9.76
C ARG A 106 -4.14 2.10 -10.86
N GLU A 107 -4.49 1.47 -11.98
CA GLU A 107 -5.32 2.13 -13.01
C GLU A 107 -6.72 2.46 -12.51
N ALA A 108 -7.24 1.71 -11.53
CA ALA A 108 -8.51 2.03 -10.89
C ALA A 108 -8.53 3.44 -10.31
N GLU A 109 -7.36 3.99 -9.96
CA GLU A 109 -7.30 5.36 -9.47
C GLU A 109 -7.46 6.39 -10.58
N ALA A 110 -7.30 6.06 -11.88
CA ALA A 110 -7.31 6.98 -13.03
C ALA A 110 -8.67 7.62 -13.30
N GLU A 111 -9.75 6.97 -12.89
CA GLU A 111 -11.12 7.47 -12.92
C GLU A 111 -11.76 7.34 -11.53
N GLU A 112 -13.06 7.61 -11.42
CA GLU A 112 -13.80 7.36 -10.19
C GLU A 112 -13.96 5.85 -9.98
N ILE A 113 -13.91 5.42 -8.72
CA ILE A 113 -14.10 4.01 -8.38
C ILE A 113 -15.59 3.77 -8.19
N GLU A 114 -16.23 3.17 -9.20
CA GLU A 114 -17.69 3.05 -9.27
C GLU A 114 -18.31 2.24 -8.10
N SER A 115 -17.77 1.05 -7.84
CA SER A 115 -18.40 0.07 -6.95
C SER A 115 -17.53 -0.36 -5.78
N ARG A 116 -18.17 -0.89 -4.72
CA ARG A 116 -17.47 -1.51 -3.58
C ARG A 116 -16.52 -2.62 -4.03
N GLY A 117 -16.94 -3.44 -5.00
CA GLY A 117 -16.13 -4.53 -5.54
C GLY A 117 -14.88 -4.04 -6.29
N ALA A 118 -14.99 -2.95 -7.06
CA ALA A 118 -13.85 -2.34 -7.72
C ALA A 118 -12.84 -1.78 -6.71
N PHE A 119 -13.32 -1.15 -5.64
CA PHE A 119 -12.48 -0.64 -4.56
C PHE A 119 -11.78 -1.75 -3.78
N GLU A 120 -12.46 -2.84 -3.45
CA GLU A 120 -11.84 -4.01 -2.82
C GLU A 120 -10.76 -4.64 -3.72
N SER A 121 -11.02 -4.73 -5.03
CA SER A 121 -10.06 -5.23 -6.02
C SER A 121 -8.83 -4.33 -6.12
N TYR A 122 -9.04 -3.01 -6.17
CA TYR A 122 -7.99 -1.99 -6.08
C TYR A 122 -7.13 -2.21 -4.83
N LEU A 123 -7.71 -2.27 -3.64
CA LEU A 123 -6.98 -2.44 -2.38
C LEU A 123 -6.17 -3.77 -2.34
N ARG A 124 -6.77 -4.87 -2.81
CA ARG A 124 -6.14 -6.20 -2.83
C ARG A 124 -5.02 -6.33 -3.86
N GLY A 125 -5.21 -5.80 -5.06
CA GLY A 125 -4.20 -5.85 -6.13
C GLY A 125 -3.02 -4.93 -5.85
N SER A 126 -3.25 -3.87 -5.08
CA SER A 126 -2.29 -2.79 -4.94
C SER A 126 -1.49 -2.87 -3.62
N ALA A 127 -2.03 -2.38 -2.50
CA ALA A 127 -1.38 -2.51 -1.18
C ALA A 127 -1.35 -3.97 -0.68
N GLY A 128 -2.37 -4.76 -1.05
CA GLY A 128 -2.36 -6.22 -0.88
C GLY A 128 -1.29 -6.90 -1.73
N GLY A 129 -1.18 -6.55 -3.02
CA GLY A 129 -0.17 -7.07 -3.95
C GLY A 129 1.25 -6.79 -3.46
N PHE A 130 1.51 -5.57 -2.96
CA PHE A 130 2.77 -5.22 -2.30
C PHE A 130 3.11 -6.19 -1.16
N SER A 131 2.14 -6.52 -0.31
CA SER A 131 2.37 -7.37 0.87
C SER A 131 2.60 -8.83 0.47
N VAL A 132 2.01 -9.28 -0.64
CA VAL A 132 2.30 -10.59 -1.26
C VAL A 132 3.72 -10.62 -1.83
N ALA A 133 4.12 -9.61 -2.62
CA ALA A 133 5.46 -9.51 -3.19
C ALA A 133 6.53 -9.45 -2.09
N ALA A 134 6.31 -8.65 -1.05
CA ALA A 134 7.18 -8.59 0.13
C ALA A 134 7.23 -9.94 0.86
N GLY A 135 6.09 -10.62 1.00
CA GLY A 135 6.01 -11.95 1.59
C GLY A 135 6.86 -12.97 0.84
N ARG A 136 6.71 -13.05 -0.49
CA ARG A 136 7.49 -13.95 -1.36
C ARG A 136 8.99 -13.67 -1.28
N LEU A 137 9.38 -12.41 -1.42
CA LEU A 137 10.77 -11.95 -1.27
C LEU A 137 11.38 -12.40 0.07
N LEU A 138 10.60 -12.34 1.15
CA LEU A 138 11.06 -12.75 2.48
C LEU A 138 10.98 -14.26 2.74
N GLY A 139 10.36 -15.04 1.85
CA GLY A 139 10.20 -16.49 1.98
C GLY A 139 8.98 -16.90 2.81
N ALA A 140 7.90 -16.13 2.78
CA ALA A 140 6.64 -16.52 3.37
C ALA A 140 6.06 -17.76 2.67
N PRO A 141 5.52 -18.75 3.41
CA PRO A 141 4.86 -19.90 2.82
C PRO A 141 3.71 -19.48 1.88
N PRO A 142 3.53 -20.12 0.71
CA PRO A 142 2.44 -19.79 -0.23
C PRO A 142 1.05 -19.78 0.42
N ALA A 143 0.80 -20.69 1.37
CA ALA A 143 -0.46 -20.78 2.11
C ALA A 143 -0.79 -19.53 2.96
N LEU A 144 0.20 -18.70 3.29
CA LEU A 144 0.01 -17.48 4.10
C LEU A 144 -0.11 -16.21 3.24
N LEU A 145 0.15 -16.29 1.92
CA LEU A 145 0.07 -15.14 1.02
C LEU A 145 -1.34 -14.51 0.97
N PRO A 146 -2.45 -15.27 0.95
CA PRO A 146 -3.79 -14.67 1.01
C PRO A 146 -4.01 -13.81 2.27
N ALA A 147 -3.52 -14.27 3.42
CA ALA A 147 -3.61 -13.51 4.67
C ALA A 147 -2.74 -12.25 4.65
N LEU A 148 -1.55 -12.31 4.05
CA LEU A 148 -0.72 -11.12 3.80
C LEU A 148 -1.41 -10.14 2.86
N GLN A 149 -2.08 -10.63 1.81
CA GLN A 149 -2.83 -9.77 0.89
C GLN A 149 -3.97 -9.05 1.62
N SER A 150 -4.75 -9.75 2.45
CA SER A 150 -5.81 -9.13 3.26
C SER A 150 -5.26 -8.12 4.25
N ALA A 151 -4.14 -8.42 4.92
CA ALA A 151 -3.46 -7.49 5.81
C ALA A 151 -2.99 -6.22 5.07
N GLY A 152 -2.39 -6.40 3.90
CA GLY A 152 -1.95 -5.32 3.02
C GLY A 152 -3.10 -4.47 2.49
N ALA A 153 -4.20 -5.09 2.09
CA ALA A 153 -5.41 -4.40 1.64
C ALA A 153 -5.99 -3.50 2.74
N GLY A 154 -6.04 -3.99 3.99
CA GLY A 154 -6.47 -3.17 5.12
C GLY A 154 -5.49 -2.03 5.44
N TYR A 155 -4.18 -2.21 5.21
CA TYR A 155 -3.22 -1.10 5.29
C TYR A 155 -3.46 -0.06 4.18
N GLY A 156 -3.77 -0.51 2.96
CA GLY A 156 -4.19 0.35 1.86
C GLY A 156 -5.45 1.15 2.21
N LEU A 157 -6.47 0.49 2.77
CA LEU A 157 -7.71 1.14 3.22
C LEU A 157 -7.41 2.21 4.27
N ALA A 158 -6.60 1.88 5.29
CA ALA A 158 -6.19 2.84 6.29
C ALA A 158 -5.49 4.07 5.67
N GLY A 159 -4.65 3.84 4.64
CA GLY A 159 -4.03 4.91 3.86
C GLY A 159 -5.05 5.80 3.17
N VAL A 160 -5.98 5.21 2.41
CA VAL A 160 -7.06 5.95 1.70
C VAL A 160 -7.88 6.78 2.67
N LEU A 161 -8.35 6.19 3.77
CA LEU A 161 -9.22 6.90 4.72
C LEU A 161 -8.48 8.02 5.46
N ARG A 162 -7.19 7.81 5.77
CA ARG A 162 -6.35 8.83 6.41
C ARG A 162 -6.11 10.02 5.48
N THR A 163 -5.96 9.80 4.19
CA THR A 163 -5.60 10.87 3.25
C THR A 163 -6.78 11.53 2.57
N LEU A 164 -8.02 11.29 3.02
CA LEU A 164 -9.23 11.93 2.46
C LEU A 164 -9.08 13.46 2.30
N PRO A 165 -8.58 14.24 3.28
CA PRO A 165 -8.39 15.68 3.09
C PRO A 165 -7.35 16.06 2.05
N LEU A 166 -6.32 15.23 1.88
CA LEU A 166 -5.28 15.47 0.88
C LEU A 166 -5.80 15.14 -0.52
N GLN A 167 -6.55 14.04 -0.66
CA GLN A 167 -7.24 13.68 -1.89
C GLN A 167 -8.24 14.78 -2.29
N ALA A 168 -9.02 15.28 -1.33
CA ALA A 168 -9.97 16.36 -1.54
C ALA A 168 -9.33 17.63 -2.10
N ARG A 169 -8.19 18.05 -1.53
CA ARG A 169 -7.40 19.19 -2.02
C ARG A 169 -6.86 19.01 -3.43
N GLN A 170 -6.74 17.77 -3.88
CA GLN A 170 -6.36 17.40 -5.24
C GLN A 170 -7.57 17.20 -6.17
N GLY A 171 -8.80 17.45 -5.68
CA GLY A 171 -10.02 17.21 -6.44
C GLY A 171 -10.31 15.72 -6.65
N ARG A 172 -9.89 14.85 -5.71
CA ARG A 172 -9.99 13.39 -5.82
C ARG A 172 -10.79 12.81 -4.66
N ASN A 173 -11.50 11.73 -4.93
CA ASN A 173 -12.06 10.84 -3.92
C ASN A 173 -11.92 9.39 -4.39
N LEU A 174 -11.26 8.54 -3.59
CA LEU A 174 -11.09 7.11 -3.88
C LEU A 174 -12.16 6.23 -3.24
N LEU A 175 -13.11 6.79 -2.49
CA LEU A 175 -14.23 6.03 -1.95
C LEU A 175 -15.19 5.61 -3.09
N PRO A 176 -15.85 4.45 -2.95
CA PRO A 176 -16.79 3.98 -3.98
C PRO A 176 -17.95 4.94 -4.20
N VAL A 177 -18.22 5.31 -5.45
CA VAL A 177 -19.35 6.18 -5.84
C VAL A 177 -20.68 5.59 -5.39
N GLU A 178 -20.87 4.28 -5.61
CA GLU A 178 -22.02 3.50 -5.13
C GLU A 178 -22.29 3.71 -3.63
N MET A 179 -21.25 3.61 -2.80
CA MET A 179 -21.39 3.74 -1.35
C MET A 179 -21.66 5.19 -0.91
N LEU A 180 -21.11 6.17 -1.62
CA LEU A 180 -21.39 7.58 -1.37
C LEU A 180 -22.84 7.93 -1.70
N ALA A 181 -23.35 7.42 -2.82
CA ALA A 181 -24.74 7.59 -3.23
C ALA A 181 -25.72 6.94 -2.23
N GLU A 182 -25.43 5.71 -1.77
CA GLU A 182 -26.20 5.03 -0.71
C GLU A 182 -26.26 5.84 0.59
N ALA A 183 -25.19 6.58 0.91
CA ALA A 183 -25.09 7.42 2.10
C ALA A 183 -25.72 8.82 1.91
N GLY A 184 -26.40 9.07 0.78
CA GLY A 184 -27.03 10.35 0.47
C GLY A 184 -26.04 11.45 0.05
N GLY A 185 -24.81 11.08 -0.32
CA GLY A 185 -23.86 12.00 -0.95
C GLY A 185 -24.24 12.24 -2.41
N GLU A 186 -24.17 13.48 -2.85
CA GLU A 186 -24.12 13.78 -4.29
C GLU A 186 -22.84 13.16 -4.89
N ALA A 187 -22.85 12.87 -6.19
CA ALA A 187 -21.71 12.26 -6.90
C ALA A 187 -20.39 13.05 -6.72
N GLU A 188 -20.47 14.33 -6.33
CA GLU A 188 -19.36 15.26 -6.12
C GLU A 188 -18.78 15.26 -4.69
N GLY A 189 -18.94 14.17 -3.92
CA GLY A 189 -18.53 14.03 -2.52
C GLY A 189 -17.01 14.11 -2.23
N ILE A 190 -16.33 15.14 -2.71
CA ILE A 190 -14.88 15.39 -2.56
C ILE A 190 -14.60 16.02 -1.19
N ALA A 191 -15.58 16.65 -0.54
CA ALA A 191 -15.40 17.26 0.77
C ALA A 191 -15.19 16.20 1.86
N PRO A 192 -14.04 16.20 2.57
CA PRO A 192 -13.67 15.15 3.51
C PRO A 192 -14.54 15.16 4.79
N ASP A 193 -15.19 16.28 5.08
CA ASP A 193 -16.12 16.48 6.19
C ASP A 193 -17.59 16.27 5.80
N ALA A 194 -17.88 15.95 4.54
CA ALA A 194 -19.23 15.65 4.10
C ALA A 194 -19.80 14.45 4.91
N PRO A 195 -21.07 14.52 5.38
CA PRO A 195 -21.66 13.45 6.17
C PRO A 195 -21.59 12.07 5.49
N ALA A 196 -21.81 12.00 4.17
CA ALA A 196 -21.72 10.77 3.39
C ALA A 196 -20.30 10.19 3.37
N VAL A 197 -19.27 11.03 3.18
CA VAL A 197 -17.85 10.63 3.20
C VAL A 197 -17.47 10.07 4.57
N ILE A 198 -17.84 10.76 5.65
CA ILE A 198 -17.58 10.31 7.02
C ILE A 198 -18.29 8.97 7.30
N ALA A 199 -19.56 8.85 6.89
CA ALA A 199 -20.35 7.64 7.10
C ALA A 199 -19.74 6.44 6.37
N VAL A 200 -19.38 6.60 5.09
CA VAL A 200 -18.72 5.57 4.27
C VAL A 200 -17.36 5.19 4.84
N ALA A 201 -16.53 6.17 5.21
CA ALA A 201 -15.21 5.92 5.80
C ALA A 201 -15.31 5.12 7.11
N ARG A 202 -16.25 5.47 7.99
CA ARG A 202 -16.48 4.76 9.26
C ARG A 202 -17.01 3.34 9.03
N ARG A 203 -17.95 3.17 8.08
CA ARG A 203 -18.48 1.86 7.69
C ARG A 203 -17.36 0.95 7.17
N LEU A 204 -16.57 1.42 6.21
CA LEU A 204 -15.43 0.66 5.67
C LEU A 204 -14.41 0.31 6.76
N ALA A 205 -14.09 1.24 7.65
CA ALA A 205 -13.17 0.99 8.75
C ALA A 205 -13.69 -0.08 9.72
N ALA A 206 -14.97 0.01 10.11
CA ALA A 206 -15.61 -0.95 11.00
C ALA A 206 -15.69 -2.36 10.38
N GLU A 207 -16.06 -2.46 9.10
CA GLU A 207 -16.13 -3.72 8.35
C GLU A 207 -14.76 -4.38 8.17
N ALA A 208 -13.68 -3.58 8.02
CA ALA A 208 -12.33 -4.11 7.82
C ALA A 208 -11.67 -4.67 9.09
N LEU A 209 -12.04 -4.18 10.28
CA LEU A 209 -11.44 -4.64 11.55
C LEU A 209 -11.56 -6.16 11.80
N PRO A 210 -12.73 -6.81 11.67
CA PRO A 210 -12.83 -8.26 11.84
C PRO A 210 -12.04 -9.04 10.76
N VAL A 211 -11.96 -8.52 9.53
CA VAL A 211 -11.15 -9.12 8.46
C VAL A 211 -9.65 -9.07 8.82
N LEU A 212 -9.19 -7.95 9.38
CA LEU A 212 -7.81 -7.82 9.84
C LEU A 212 -7.48 -8.71 11.03
N GLU A 213 -8.43 -8.99 11.92
CA GLU A 213 -8.25 -9.98 12.99
C GLU A 213 -8.11 -11.40 12.44
N GLN A 214 -8.92 -11.76 11.45
CA GLN A 214 -8.80 -13.06 10.77
C GLN A 214 -7.45 -13.21 10.07
N ALA A 215 -7.03 -12.19 9.32
CA ALA A 215 -5.71 -12.15 8.68
C ALA A 215 -4.59 -12.29 9.72
N ARG A 216 -4.66 -11.54 10.83
CA ARG A 216 -3.69 -11.64 11.93
C ARG A 216 -3.63 -13.05 12.52
N ALA A 217 -4.78 -13.68 12.74
CA ALA A 217 -4.85 -15.04 13.30
C ALA A 217 -4.22 -16.07 12.34
N ALA A 218 -4.48 -15.94 11.04
CA ALA A 218 -3.89 -16.79 10.01
C ALA A 218 -2.36 -16.61 9.90
N LEU A 219 -1.84 -15.42 10.19
CA LEU A 219 -0.41 -15.11 10.15
C LEU A 219 0.38 -15.57 11.39
N ARG A 220 -0.24 -16.28 12.35
CA ARG A 220 0.48 -16.82 13.53
C ARG A 220 1.64 -17.76 13.18
N GLY A 221 1.55 -18.44 12.03
CA GLY A 221 2.58 -19.35 11.51
C GLY A 221 3.63 -18.67 10.64
N LEU A 222 3.60 -17.34 10.48
CA LEU A 222 4.54 -16.62 9.62
C LEU A 222 5.97 -16.72 10.19
N PRO A 223 6.98 -17.11 9.39
CA PRO A 223 8.37 -17.10 9.83
C PRO A 223 8.80 -15.70 10.26
N LYS A 224 9.66 -15.61 11.28
CA LYS A 224 10.19 -14.32 11.76
C LYS A 224 10.91 -13.55 10.66
N THR A 225 11.56 -14.24 9.72
CA THR A 225 12.22 -13.64 8.55
C THR A 225 11.25 -12.91 7.62
N ALA A 226 9.96 -13.26 7.65
CA ALA A 226 8.91 -12.66 6.83
C ALA A 226 8.00 -11.67 7.59
N ILE A 227 8.26 -11.42 8.89
CA ILE A 227 7.37 -10.57 9.70
C ILE A 227 7.23 -9.16 9.13
N ALA A 228 8.29 -8.62 8.51
CA ALA A 228 8.29 -7.29 7.92
C ALA A 228 7.17 -7.08 6.89
N ALA A 229 6.77 -8.13 6.14
CA ALA A 229 5.64 -8.05 5.21
C ALA A 229 4.28 -7.91 5.91
N ALA A 230 4.16 -8.38 7.15
CA ALA A 230 2.92 -8.31 7.93
C ALA A 230 2.85 -7.08 8.84
N LEU A 231 3.97 -6.50 9.26
CA LEU A 231 4.01 -5.37 10.21
C LEU A 231 3.11 -4.17 9.87
N PRO A 232 2.88 -3.79 8.60
CA PRO A 232 1.91 -2.74 8.26
C PRO A 232 0.50 -3.01 8.83
N LEU A 233 0.12 -4.27 9.07
CA LEU A 233 -1.12 -4.65 9.73
C LEU A 233 -1.33 -3.98 11.10
N VAL A 234 -0.25 -3.80 11.86
CA VAL A 234 -0.29 -3.16 13.19
C VAL A 234 -0.78 -1.73 13.07
N LEU A 235 -0.28 -1.00 12.07
CA LEU A 235 -0.67 0.37 11.79
C LEU A 235 -2.09 0.43 11.23
N ALA A 236 -2.43 -0.46 10.29
CA ALA A 236 -3.76 -0.57 9.71
C ALA A 236 -4.85 -0.71 10.78
N ARG A 237 -4.68 -1.63 11.72
CA ARG A 237 -5.63 -1.85 12.82
C ARG A 237 -5.81 -0.62 13.70
N ARG A 238 -4.71 0.05 14.04
CA ARG A 238 -4.73 1.24 14.90
C ARG A 238 -5.39 2.43 14.21
N ASP A 239 -5.17 2.58 12.92
CA ASP A 239 -5.80 3.62 12.11
C ASP A 239 -7.29 3.37 11.94
N LEU A 240 -7.67 2.18 11.47
CA LEU A 240 -9.07 1.83 11.25
C LEU A 240 -9.86 1.80 12.57
N GLY A 241 -9.24 1.38 13.68
CA GLY A 241 -9.84 1.45 15.01
C GLY A 241 -10.15 2.87 15.46
N ARG A 242 -9.24 3.83 15.20
CA ARG A 242 -9.48 5.25 15.48
C ARG A 242 -10.58 5.83 14.59
N ILE A 243 -10.57 5.50 13.30
CA ILE A 243 -11.55 6.00 12.33
C ILE A 243 -12.95 5.47 12.66
N ALA A 244 -13.08 4.16 12.89
CA ALA A 244 -14.33 3.54 13.34
C ALA A 244 -14.79 4.11 14.69
N GLY A 245 -13.85 4.44 15.58
CA GLY A 245 -14.09 5.09 16.87
C GLY A 245 -14.40 6.60 16.80
N GLY A 246 -14.52 7.17 15.61
CA GLY A 246 -14.97 8.56 15.43
C GLY A 246 -13.86 9.61 15.33
N ALA A 247 -12.63 9.23 14.95
CA ALA A 247 -11.57 10.20 14.66
C ALA A 247 -12.03 11.26 13.63
N ASP A 248 -11.53 12.48 13.78
CA ASP A 248 -11.75 13.57 12.83
C ASP A 248 -11.04 13.25 11.50
N LEU A 249 -11.82 13.18 10.43
CA LEU A 249 -11.35 12.90 9.07
C LEU A 249 -11.20 14.16 8.23
N ALA A 250 -11.60 15.33 8.72
CA ALA A 250 -11.54 16.59 7.97
C ALA A 250 -10.12 17.16 7.90
N GLN A 251 -9.27 16.79 8.86
CA GLN A 251 -7.90 17.30 8.95
C GLN A 251 -6.90 16.30 8.37
N ALA A 252 -6.01 16.80 7.51
CA ALA A 252 -4.91 16.00 6.99
C ALA A 252 -4.09 15.45 8.18
N PRO A 253 -3.94 14.12 8.30
CA PRO A 253 -3.28 13.56 9.45
C PRO A 253 -1.80 13.90 9.40
N GLY A 254 -1.24 14.26 10.57
CA GLY A 254 0.21 14.29 10.73
C GLY A 254 0.84 12.90 10.58
N PRO A 255 2.18 12.83 10.59
CA PRO A 255 2.91 11.57 10.64
C PRO A 255 2.41 10.69 11.79
N ARG A 256 2.41 9.36 11.59
CA ARG A 256 2.10 8.42 12.67
C ARG A 256 3.03 8.66 13.87
N GLY A 257 2.46 8.60 15.07
CA GLY A 257 3.10 9.06 16.30
C GLY A 257 4.10 8.05 16.88
N GLY A 258 4.78 8.42 17.96
CA GLY A 258 5.74 7.55 18.65
C GLY A 258 5.14 6.23 19.11
N LEU A 259 3.88 6.22 19.59
CA LEU A 259 3.18 5.01 20.00
C LEU A 259 2.93 4.04 18.84
N ASP A 260 2.70 4.55 17.63
CA ASP A 260 2.51 3.72 16.44
C ASP A 260 3.83 3.02 16.07
N ARG A 261 4.94 3.76 16.12
CA ARG A 261 6.29 3.22 15.87
C ARG A 261 6.70 2.19 16.93
N LEU A 262 6.38 2.45 18.21
CA LEU A 262 6.62 1.50 19.29
C LEU A 262 5.80 0.22 19.12
N ALA A 263 4.54 0.33 18.69
CA ALA A 263 3.71 -0.84 18.43
C ALA A 263 4.29 -1.72 17.30
N VAL A 264 4.75 -1.10 16.20
CA VAL A 264 5.45 -1.80 15.12
C VAL A 264 6.76 -2.42 15.61
N ALA A 265 7.56 -1.67 16.38
CA ALA A 265 8.83 -2.17 16.88
C ALA A 265 8.65 -3.37 17.82
N TRP A 266 7.66 -3.30 18.72
CA TRP A 266 7.30 -4.40 19.61
C TRP A 266 6.84 -5.65 18.84
N ALA A 267 5.95 -5.48 17.85
CA ALA A 267 5.50 -6.56 16.98
C ALA A 267 6.66 -7.19 16.20
N GLY A 268 7.54 -6.36 15.65
CA GLY A 268 8.73 -6.78 14.90
C GLY A 268 9.70 -7.59 15.75
N LEU A 269 10.02 -7.11 16.97
CA LEU A 269 10.89 -7.81 17.91
C LEU A 269 10.31 -9.16 18.37
N ARG A 270 8.99 -9.25 18.55
CA ARG A 270 8.31 -10.52 18.89
C ARG A 270 8.17 -11.46 17.71
N GLY A 271 8.30 -10.95 16.49
CA GLY A 271 8.01 -11.69 15.27
C GLY A 271 6.52 -12.03 15.13
N ARG A 272 5.62 -11.17 15.63
CA ARG A 272 4.17 -11.39 15.64
C ARG A 272 3.41 -10.07 15.50
N VAL A 273 2.35 -10.09 14.70
CA VAL A 273 1.40 -8.97 14.49
C VAL A 273 0.13 -9.09 15.31
#